data_AF-A0A8G1W1X1-F1
#
_entry.id   AF-A0A8G1W1X1-F1
#
_cell.length_a   1.000
_cell.length_b   1.000
_cell.length_c   1.000
_cell.angle_alpha   90.00
_cell.angle_beta   90.00
_cell.angle_gamma   90.00
#
_symmetry.space_group_name_H-M   'P 1'
#
loop_
_entity.id
_entity.type
_entity.pdbx_description
1 polymer ?
#
loop_
_entity_poly.entity_id
_entity_poly.type
_entity_poly.pdbx_seq_one_letter_code
_entity_poly.pdbx_strand_id
1 'polypeptide(L)'
;MRLLTELDAALCHEEVHVPSSNSSQDQNSKIIANKHNSQLPDLPRITDSALRNAVFTHPGMKNDIGATYDRLEVLGDAYIEVISTRLIWDKFQDISSGRISQIRETLVRNDTLADFATRYGFDTKASVPSHYADQPKRWTKTKADIFEAYVAGLVLSSPSDGYGIAEEWLTKLWLPMLERLGDQRSTLHAKEALAKKIMGKGVKLRYADERAPSPQGKGTQLFYVGVYLTGWGWHNKHLGSGQGTNKAIAGDEAARQALLNVQLIDEIVKMKKAETLPKF
;
A
#
# COMPACT_ATOMS: atom_id res chain seq x y z
N MET A 1 -17.33 20.29 27.55
CA MET A 1 -18.72 19.85 27.30
C MET A 1 -19.39 20.88 26.40
N ARG A 2 -19.39 20.60 25.09
CA ARG A 2 -20.08 21.28 23.96
C ARG A 2 -19.16 21.23 22.74
N LEU A 3 -19.50 20.33 21.82
CA LEU A 3 -19.30 20.36 20.36
C LEU A 3 -19.45 18.92 19.82
N LEU A 4 -20.68 18.41 19.88
CA LEU A 4 -21.10 17.13 19.31
C LEU A 4 -22.56 17.21 18.82
N THR A 5 -22.95 18.29 18.17
CA THR A 5 -24.35 18.49 17.75
C THR A 5 -24.51 19.24 16.43
N GLU A 6 -23.73 18.90 15.41
CA GLU A 6 -23.98 19.40 14.03
C GLU A 6 -23.94 18.30 12.95
N LEU A 7 -23.87 17.01 13.33
CA LEU A 7 -23.95 15.89 12.37
C LEU A 7 -25.34 15.21 12.28
N ASP A 8 -26.29 15.60 13.12
CA ASP A 8 -27.63 14.96 13.22
C ASP A 8 -28.76 15.73 12.51
N ALA A 9 -28.45 16.71 11.66
CA ALA A 9 -29.46 17.60 11.06
C ALA A 9 -29.74 17.38 9.56
N ALA A 10 -29.31 16.27 8.95
CA ALA A 10 -29.52 16.01 7.52
C ALA A 10 -30.32 14.74 7.17
N LEU A 11 -30.96 14.11 8.15
CA LEU A 11 -31.81 12.92 7.95
C LEU A 11 -33.26 13.23 8.35
N CYS A 12 -34.02 13.88 7.48
CA CYS A 12 -35.50 13.80 7.42
C CYS A 12 -36.02 14.47 6.13
N HIS A 13 -37.07 13.88 5.54
CA HIS A 13 -37.73 14.19 4.24
C HIS A 13 -37.04 13.58 3.00
N GLU A 14 -37.68 12.82 2.11
CA GLU A 14 -39.08 12.44 1.97
C GLU A 14 -39.21 11.29 0.96
N GLU A 15 -40.10 10.36 1.32
CA GLU A 15 -41.02 9.53 0.53
C GLU A 15 -40.66 8.75 -0.75
N VAL A 16 -41.37 7.61 -0.78
CA VAL A 16 -41.38 6.50 -1.71
C VAL A 16 -42.09 6.86 -3.02
N HIS A 17 -41.46 6.60 -4.15
CA HIS A 17 -42.17 6.42 -5.41
C HIS A 17 -41.55 5.28 -6.23
N VAL A 18 -42.34 4.25 -6.50
CA VAL A 18 -42.04 3.14 -7.42
C VAL A 18 -42.84 3.36 -8.70
N PRO A 19 -42.19 3.24 -9.87
CA PRO A 19 -42.84 2.51 -10.95
C PRO A 19 -41.92 1.50 -11.65
N SER A 20 -42.59 0.59 -12.33
CA SER A 20 -42.20 -0.72 -12.83
C SER A 20 -41.47 -0.75 -14.19
N SER A 21 -40.60 -1.77 -14.29
CA SER A 21 -40.33 -2.69 -15.43
C SER A 21 -39.73 -2.22 -16.76
N ASN A 22 -38.69 -3.00 -17.13
CA ASN A 22 -38.23 -3.41 -18.47
C ASN A 22 -37.44 -2.41 -19.33
N SER A 23 -36.12 -2.63 -19.44
CA SER A 23 -35.52 -3.53 -20.44
C SER A 23 -34.04 -3.20 -20.73
N SER A 24 -33.26 -4.26 -20.86
CA SER A 24 -32.13 -4.44 -21.79
C SER A 24 -30.89 -3.54 -21.71
N GLN A 25 -29.78 -4.19 -21.28
CA GLN A 25 -28.48 -4.22 -21.95
C GLN A 25 -27.86 -2.87 -22.39
N ASP A 26 -26.90 -2.36 -21.59
CA ASP A 26 -25.63 -1.71 -22.05
C ASP A 26 -25.01 -0.74 -21.03
N GLN A 27 -24.75 -1.18 -19.78
CA GLN A 27 -24.04 -0.32 -18.81
C GLN A 27 -22.87 -0.98 -18.07
N ASN A 28 -22.42 -2.16 -18.51
CA ASN A 28 -21.39 -2.92 -17.79
C ASN A 28 -19.93 -2.60 -18.20
N SER A 29 -19.69 -1.44 -18.80
CA SER A 29 -18.35 -0.99 -19.27
C SER A 29 -17.90 0.35 -18.70
N LYS A 30 -18.61 0.93 -17.72
CA LYS A 30 -18.23 2.21 -17.09
C LYS A 30 -17.91 2.15 -15.58
N ILE A 31 -17.84 0.96 -14.99
CA ILE A 31 -17.64 0.78 -13.54
C ILE A 31 -16.24 0.26 -13.20
N ILE A 32 -15.17 0.78 -13.83
CA ILE A 32 -13.81 0.76 -13.25
C ILE A 32 -13.08 2.04 -13.71
N ALA A 33 -13.60 3.19 -13.29
CA ALA A 33 -12.89 4.46 -13.37
C ALA A 33 -13.38 5.37 -12.24
N ASN A 34 -13.27 4.90 -10.99
CA ASN A 34 -13.46 5.79 -9.84
C ASN A 34 -12.27 6.74 -9.73
N LYS A 35 -12.42 7.82 -10.48
CA LYS A 35 -11.66 9.06 -10.50
C LYS A 35 -11.89 9.80 -9.17
N HIS A 36 -11.25 9.37 -8.09
CA HIS A 36 -10.89 10.34 -7.06
C HIS A 36 -9.70 11.12 -7.62
N ASN A 37 -10.01 12.22 -8.29
CA ASN A 37 -9.03 13.20 -8.76
C ASN A 37 -8.50 13.95 -7.52
N SER A 38 -7.69 13.29 -6.69
CA SER A 38 -6.92 13.99 -5.67
C SER A 38 -5.92 14.87 -6.42
N GLN A 39 -6.20 16.18 -6.38
CA GLN A 39 -5.32 17.19 -6.95
C GLN A 39 -3.92 16.98 -6.38
N LEU A 40 -2.91 16.92 -7.25
CA LEU A 40 -1.52 16.82 -6.82
C LEU A 40 -1.17 18.04 -5.96
N PRO A 41 -0.37 17.88 -4.89
CA PRO A 41 0.18 19.03 -4.18
C PRO A 41 1.04 19.86 -5.14
N ASP A 42 1.19 21.15 -4.83
CA ASP A 42 2.03 22.04 -5.63
C ASP A 42 3.47 21.52 -5.71
N LEU A 43 4.05 21.59 -6.90
CA LEU A 43 5.42 21.17 -7.13
C LEU A 43 6.40 22.20 -6.53
N PRO A 44 7.24 21.83 -5.55
CA PRO A 44 8.24 22.73 -5.00
C PRO A 44 9.26 23.09 -6.07
N ARG A 45 9.81 24.30 -6.02
CA ARG A 45 10.73 24.78 -7.08
C ARG A 45 12.19 24.56 -6.67
N ILE A 46 12.97 24.00 -7.60
CA ILE A 46 14.43 24.03 -7.54
C ILE A 46 14.91 25.45 -7.87
N THR A 47 15.47 26.14 -6.89
CA THR A 47 15.92 27.54 -6.97
C THR A 47 17.19 27.67 -7.81
N ASP A 48 18.14 26.75 -7.60
CA ASP A 48 19.38 26.66 -8.37
C ASP A 48 19.10 26.28 -9.83
N SER A 49 19.52 27.13 -10.76
CA SER A 49 19.27 26.93 -12.19
C SER A 49 20.06 25.76 -12.79
N ALA A 50 21.26 25.47 -12.28
CA ALA A 50 22.07 24.37 -12.78
C ALA A 50 21.44 23.03 -12.41
N LEU A 51 21.05 22.88 -11.13
CA LEU A 51 20.30 21.72 -10.65
C LEU A 51 18.97 21.57 -11.39
N ARG A 52 18.20 22.66 -11.56
CA ARG A 52 16.92 22.62 -12.26
C ARG A 52 17.03 22.11 -13.70
N ASN A 53 18.14 22.37 -14.37
CA ASN A 53 18.39 21.85 -15.71
C ASN A 53 18.93 20.40 -15.67
N ALA A 54 19.82 20.10 -14.71
CA ALA A 54 20.46 18.81 -14.58
C ALA A 54 19.44 17.69 -14.32
N VAL A 55 18.45 17.90 -13.45
CA VAL A 55 17.42 16.89 -13.11
C VAL A 55 16.60 16.41 -14.30
N PHE A 56 16.52 17.20 -15.38
CA PHE A 56 15.80 16.84 -16.61
C PHE A 56 16.73 16.43 -17.75
N THR A 57 18.05 16.33 -17.54
CA THR A 57 19.01 16.04 -18.60
C THR A 57 19.59 14.64 -18.43
N HIS A 58 19.33 13.76 -19.40
CA HIS A 58 19.85 12.40 -19.42
C HIS A 58 21.37 12.38 -19.66
N PRO A 59 22.14 11.46 -19.03
CA PRO A 59 23.60 11.35 -19.20
C PRO A 59 24.05 11.21 -20.67
N GLY A 60 23.25 10.54 -21.49
CA GLY A 60 23.47 10.44 -22.94
C GLY A 60 23.31 11.74 -23.75
N MET A 61 22.89 12.86 -23.14
CA MET A 61 22.73 14.15 -23.84
C MET A 61 23.91 15.11 -23.64
N LYS A 62 24.71 14.92 -22.59
CA LYS A 62 25.86 15.79 -22.25
C LYS A 62 26.99 14.97 -21.64
N ASN A 63 28.22 15.26 -22.04
CA ASN A 63 29.42 14.65 -21.45
C ASN A 63 29.91 15.37 -20.18
N ASP A 64 29.00 15.93 -19.39
CA ASP A 64 29.29 16.59 -18.12
C ASP A 64 28.40 15.98 -17.03
N ILE A 65 29.05 15.29 -16.09
CA ILE A 65 28.40 14.57 -14.99
C ILE A 65 27.67 15.53 -14.04
N GLY A 66 28.10 16.80 -13.95
CA GLY A 66 27.42 17.82 -13.13
C GLY A 66 26.17 18.40 -13.78
N ALA A 67 25.97 18.17 -15.07
CA ALA A 67 24.88 18.75 -15.87
C ALA A 67 23.79 17.73 -16.22
N THR A 68 23.81 16.55 -15.61
CA THR A 68 22.89 15.43 -15.88
C THR A 68 22.31 14.89 -14.57
N TYR A 69 21.24 14.12 -14.66
CA TYR A 69 20.54 13.62 -13.47
C TYR A 69 21.23 12.41 -12.80
N ASP A 70 22.24 11.80 -13.42
CA ASP A 70 22.80 10.49 -13.04
C ASP A 70 23.31 10.42 -11.58
N ARG A 71 23.99 11.47 -11.10
CA ARG A 71 24.38 11.54 -9.67
C ARG A 71 23.24 11.96 -8.75
N LEU A 72 22.28 12.70 -9.28
CA LEU A 72 21.14 13.21 -8.54
C LEU A 72 20.13 12.10 -8.29
N GLU A 73 19.91 11.17 -9.22
CA GLU A 73 19.03 10.01 -9.01
C GLU A 73 19.51 9.16 -7.83
N VAL A 74 20.82 8.89 -7.74
CA VAL A 74 21.39 8.08 -6.66
C VAL A 74 21.20 8.74 -5.29
N LEU A 75 21.39 10.06 -5.21
CA LEU A 75 21.16 10.80 -3.97
C LEU A 75 19.66 10.92 -3.65
N GLY A 76 18.84 11.07 -4.69
CA GLY A 76 17.39 11.21 -4.60
C GLY A 76 16.71 9.97 -4.08
N ASP A 77 17.11 8.80 -4.58
CA ASP A 77 16.68 7.48 -4.12
C ASP A 77 16.94 7.33 -2.60
N ALA A 78 18.14 7.67 -2.13
CA ALA A 78 18.47 7.63 -0.71
C ALA A 78 17.56 8.53 0.14
N TYR A 79 17.23 9.75 -0.33
CA TYR A 79 16.28 10.62 0.36
C TYR A 79 14.86 10.04 0.35
N ILE A 80 14.41 9.53 -0.79
CA ILE A 80 13.08 8.91 -0.94
C ILE A 80 12.94 7.71 0.01
N GLU A 81 13.96 6.85 0.11
CA GLU A 81 14.01 5.71 1.02
C GLU A 81 13.86 6.14 2.48
N VAL A 82 14.61 7.14 2.94
CA VAL A 82 14.54 7.63 4.33
C VAL A 82 13.20 8.29 4.62
N ILE A 83 12.75 9.20 3.76
CA ILE A 83 11.50 9.95 3.94
C ILE A 83 10.29 9.00 3.95
N SER A 84 10.24 8.06 3.00
CA SER A 84 9.15 7.08 2.91
C SER A 84 9.15 6.13 4.12
N THR A 85 10.30 5.60 4.55
CA THR A 85 10.40 4.78 5.75
C THR A 85 9.92 5.54 6.98
N ARG A 86 10.34 6.79 7.17
CA ARG A 86 9.94 7.61 8.31
C ARG A 86 8.43 7.87 8.33
N LEU A 87 7.85 8.23 7.19
CA LEU A 87 6.41 8.43 7.06
C LEU A 87 5.62 7.18 7.42
N ILE A 88 6.06 6.00 6.96
CA ILE A 88 5.41 4.72 7.26
C ILE A 88 5.53 4.40 8.75
N TRP A 89 6.73 4.57 9.32
CA TRP A 89 7.01 4.35 10.73
C TRP A 89 6.09 5.21 11.62
N ASP A 90 6.01 6.51 11.36
CA ASP A 90 5.22 7.44 12.16
C ASP A 90 3.72 7.17 12.05
N LYS A 91 3.23 6.90 10.83
CA LYS A 91 1.80 6.67 10.58
C LYS A 91 1.32 5.34 11.18
N PHE A 92 2.21 4.35 11.31
CA PHE A 92 1.82 2.97 11.55
C PHE A 92 2.68 2.29 12.61
N GLN A 93 2.29 2.46 13.87
CA GLN A 93 3.06 1.98 15.02
C GLN A 93 2.99 0.47 15.27
N ASP A 94 1.97 -0.22 14.75
CA ASP A 94 1.67 -1.62 15.08
C ASP A 94 1.99 -2.63 13.95
N ILE A 95 2.75 -2.23 12.92
CA ILE A 95 3.08 -3.12 11.79
C ILE A 95 4.48 -3.71 11.89
N SER A 96 4.65 -4.93 11.39
CA SER A 96 5.95 -5.60 11.36
C SER A 96 6.93 -4.93 10.40
N SER A 97 8.24 -5.10 10.64
CA SER A 97 9.31 -4.58 9.77
C SER A 97 9.16 -5.05 8.31
N GLY A 98 8.78 -6.31 8.09
CA GLY A 98 8.51 -6.83 6.75
C GLY A 98 7.35 -6.11 6.05
N ARG A 99 6.31 -5.71 6.81
CA ARG A 99 5.21 -4.93 6.26
C ARG A 99 5.61 -3.48 5.96
N ILE A 100 6.45 -2.87 6.80
CA ILE A 100 7.05 -1.55 6.53
C ILE A 100 7.77 -1.59 5.18
N SER A 101 8.64 -2.58 4.96
CA SER A 101 9.37 -2.73 3.68
C SER A 101 8.43 -2.92 2.49
N GLN A 102 7.37 -3.73 2.61
CA GLN A 102 6.40 -3.92 1.53
C GLN A 102 5.63 -2.65 1.16
N ILE A 103 5.25 -1.85 2.16
CA ILE A 103 4.57 -0.57 1.92
C ILE A 103 5.55 0.39 1.24
N ARG A 104 6.79 0.48 1.75
CA ARG A 104 7.84 1.31 1.16
C ARG A 104 8.07 0.97 -0.31
N GLU A 105 8.28 -0.29 -0.64
CA GLU A 105 8.42 -0.77 -2.02
C GLU A 105 7.25 -0.33 -2.91
N THR A 106 6.05 -0.20 -2.35
CA THR A 106 4.88 0.30 -3.09
C THR A 106 4.94 1.81 -3.33
N LEU A 107 5.54 2.58 -2.43
CA LEU A 107 5.68 4.03 -2.58
C LEU A 107 6.82 4.43 -3.50
N VAL A 108 7.92 3.65 -3.50
CA VAL A 108 9.19 4.02 -4.12
C VAL A 108 9.48 3.29 -5.42
N ARG A 109 8.68 2.27 -5.81
CA ARG A 109 8.91 1.57 -7.08
C ARG A 109 8.87 2.51 -8.29
N ASN A 110 9.61 2.15 -9.33
CA ASN A 110 9.67 2.90 -10.59
C ASN A 110 8.30 3.23 -11.18
N ASP A 111 7.34 2.30 -11.18
CA ASP A 111 6.01 2.56 -11.74
C ASP A 111 5.28 3.72 -11.03
N THR A 112 5.45 3.81 -9.70
CA THR A 112 4.84 4.84 -8.86
C THR A 112 5.51 6.18 -9.07
N LEU A 113 6.84 6.22 -9.05
CA LEU A 113 7.59 7.45 -9.26
C LEU A 113 7.40 7.98 -10.69
N ALA A 114 7.34 7.09 -11.68
CA ALA A 114 7.07 7.43 -13.07
C ALA A 114 5.66 7.99 -13.30
N ASP A 115 4.65 7.49 -12.57
CA ASP A 115 3.29 8.06 -12.59
C ASP A 115 3.31 9.50 -12.08
N PHE A 116 3.95 9.75 -10.93
CA PHE A 116 4.08 11.11 -10.41
C PHE A 116 4.83 12.03 -11.38
N ALA A 117 5.97 11.59 -11.92
CA ALA A 117 6.73 12.34 -12.91
C ALA A 117 5.86 12.73 -14.12
N THR A 118 5.05 11.80 -14.63
CA THR A 118 4.13 12.05 -15.76
C THR A 118 3.06 13.08 -15.38
N ARG A 119 2.46 12.94 -14.20
CA ARG A 119 1.39 13.85 -13.75
C ARG A 119 1.89 15.27 -13.44
N TYR A 120 3.17 15.43 -13.09
CA TYR A 120 3.83 16.74 -12.98
C TYR A 120 4.40 17.26 -14.32
N GLY A 121 4.26 16.49 -15.40
CA GLY A 121 4.74 16.84 -16.74
C GLY A 121 6.27 16.79 -16.90
N PHE A 122 6.97 16.00 -16.08
CA PHE A 122 8.43 15.84 -16.17
C PHE A 122 8.87 15.18 -17.47
N ASP A 123 8.05 14.26 -17.97
CA ASP A 123 8.21 13.59 -19.25
C ASP A 123 8.31 14.58 -20.41
N THR A 124 7.57 15.68 -20.37
CA THR A 124 7.62 16.75 -21.40
C THR A 124 8.84 17.66 -21.28
N LYS A 125 9.48 17.70 -20.11
CA LYS A 125 10.67 18.52 -19.83
C LYS A 125 11.97 17.76 -20.03
N ALA A 126 11.90 16.43 -20.11
CA ALA A 126 13.04 15.55 -20.19
C ALA A 126 13.82 15.75 -21.51
N SER A 127 15.12 16.03 -21.38
CA SER A 127 16.08 15.96 -22.47
C SER A 127 16.70 14.57 -22.47
N VAL A 128 16.22 13.71 -23.37
CA VAL A 128 16.60 12.30 -23.49
C VAL A 128 16.87 11.94 -24.96
N PRO A 129 17.61 10.85 -25.25
CA PRO A 129 17.76 10.37 -26.62
C PRO A 129 16.40 10.03 -27.26
N SER A 130 16.24 10.34 -28.54
CA SER A 130 14.93 10.28 -29.25
C SER A 130 14.20 8.94 -29.16
N HIS A 131 14.93 7.83 -29.10
CA HIS A 131 14.39 6.47 -29.08
C HIS A 131 13.96 5.97 -27.69
N TYR A 132 14.11 6.78 -26.63
CA TYR A 132 13.75 6.35 -25.26
C TYR A 132 12.24 6.25 -25.09
N ALA A 133 11.47 7.17 -25.68
CA ALA A 133 10.02 7.17 -25.61
C ALA A 133 9.39 5.93 -26.28
N ASP A 134 10.07 5.36 -27.29
CA ASP A 134 9.63 4.16 -28.01
C ASP A 134 9.82 2.86 -27.20
N GLN A 135 10.46 2.93 -26.03
CA GLN A 135 10.79 1.78 -25.19
C GLN A 135 10.08 1.89 -23.82
N PRO A 136 8.87 1.34 -23.66
CA PRO A 136 8.01 1.62 -22.49
C PRO A 136 8.66 1.35 -21.13
N LYS A 137 9.39 0.22 -20.99
CA LYS A 137 10.07 -0.14 -19.75
C LYS A 137 11.22 0.83 -19.42
N ARG A 138 12.01 1.17 -20.43
CA ARG A 138 13.12 2.13 -20.29
C ARG A 138 12.58 3.52 -20.00
N TRP A 139 11.49 3.92 -20.64
CA TRP A 139 10.84 5.20 -20.41
C TRP A 139 10.27 5.32 -19.00
N THR A 140 9.67 4.23 -18.49
CA THR A 140 9.19 4.18 -17.10
C THR A 140 10.35 4.36 -16.13
N LYS A 141 11.45 3.63 -16.31
CA LYS A 141 12.67 3.83 -15.49
C LYS A 141 13.17 5.29 -15.58
N THR A 142 13.31 5.83 -16.78
CA THR A 142 13.82 7.20 -17.00
C THR A 142 12.97 8.25 -16.28
N LYS A 143 11.65 8.09 -16.26
CA LYS A 143 10.75 8.99 -15.53
C LYS A 143 10.90 8.86 -14.01
N ALA A 144 11.16 7.66 -13.50
CA ALA A 144 11.45 7.43 -12.09
C ALA A 144 12.79 8.07 -11.69
N ASP A 145 13.84 7.80 -12.47
CA ASP A 145 15.18 8.39 -12.32
C ASP A 145 15.11 9.94 -12.25
N ILE A 146 14.34 10.58 -13.15
CA ILE A 146 14.12 12.03 -13.15
C ILE A 146 13.40 12.50 -11.88
N PHE A 147 12.43 11.72 -11.38
CA PHE A 147 11.71 12.06 -10.15
C PHE A 147 12.64 12.01 -8.92
N GLU A 148 13.45 10.96 -8.79
CA GLU A 148 14.50 10.83 -7.77
C GLU A 148 15.46 12.01 -7.86
N ALA A 149 15.98 12.30 -9.05
CA ALA A 149 16.86 13.44 -9.26
C ALA A 149 16.21 14.77 -8.87
N TYR A 150 14.91 14.95 -9.14
CA TYR A 150 14.17 16.14 -8.72
C TYR A 150 14.16 16.30 -7.20
N VAL A 151 13.95 15.22 -6.45
CA VAL A 151 14.05 15.21 -4.98
C VAL A 151 15.43 15.68 -4.53
N ALA A 152 16.51 15.10 -5.08
CA ALA A 152 17.86 15.55 -4.76
C ALA A 152 18.09 17.03 -5.12
N GLY A 153 17.59 17.46 -6.29
CA GLY A 153 17.65 18.85 -6.72
C GLY A 153 16.95 19.80 -5.74
N LEU A 154 15.79 19.43 -5.21
CA LEU A 154 15.10 20.21 -4.18
C LEU A 154 15.95 20.34 -2.92
N VAL A 155 16.44 19.21 -2.41
CA VAL A 155 17.23 19.17 -1.17
C VAL A 155 18.50 20.01 -1.30
N LEU A 156 19.20 19.91 -2.42
CA LEU A 156 20.45 20.65 -2.65
C LEU A 156 20.23 22.13 -2.97
N SER A 157 19.09 22.50 -3.54
CA SER A 157 18.81 23.90 -3.93
C SER A 157 18.50 24.83 -2.76
N SER A 158 18.11 24.28 -1.61
CA SER A 158 17.87 25.04 -0.37
C SER A 158 18.75 24.51 0.76
N PRO A 159 19.93 25.11 0.99
CA PRO A 159 20.86 24.61 2.01
C PRO A 159 20.32 24.65 3.45
N SER A 160 19.32 25.48 3.73
CA SER A 160 18.75 25.63 5.07
C SER A 160 17.55 24.73 5.34
N ASP A 161 16.75 24.37 4.33
CA ASP A 161 15.49 23.64 4.52
C ASP A 161 15.08 22.74 3.33
N GLY A 162 16.01 22.38 2.45
CA GLY A 162 15.69 21.58 1.27
C GLY A 162 15.13 20.19 1.61
N TYR A 163 15.63 19.57 2.69
CA TYR A 163 15.11 18.30 3.19
C TYR A 163 13.65 18.43 3.66
N GLY A 164 13.33 19.44 4.47
CA GLY A 164 11.98 19.67 4.99
C GLY A 164 10.96 19.89 3.87
N ILE A 165 11.34 20.70 2.87
CA ILE A 165 10.51 20.95 1.67
C ILE A 165 10.22 19.64 0.91
N ALA A 166 11.26 18.84 0.65
CA ALA A 166 11.10 17.57 -0.07
C ALA A 166 10.23 16.59 0.73
N GLU A 167 10.45 16.51 2.04
CA GLU A 167 9.71 15.65 2.95
C GLU A 167 8.23 16.01 3.05
N GLU A 168 7.91 17.30 3.17
CA GLU A 168 6.52 17.77 3.20
C GLU A 168 5.79 17.45 1.89
N TRP A 169 6.45 17.69 0.76
CA TRP A 169 5.90 17.42 -0.56
C TRP A 169 5.67 15.93 -0.81
N LEU A 170 6.65 15.08 -0.54
CA LEU A 170 6.53 13.63 -0.68
C LEU A 170 5.49 13.04 0.27
N THR A 171 5.39 13.58 1.50
CA THR A 171 4.35 13.19 2.45
C THR A 171 2.95 13.45 1.90
N LYS A 172 2.71 14.65 1.34
CA LYS A 172 1.42 14.99 0.71
C LYS A 172 1.11 14.10 -0.50
N LEU A 173 2.13 13.68 -1.25
CA LEU A 173 1.97 12.74 -2.38
C LEU A 173 1.57 11.34 -1.94
N TRP A 174 2.23 10.81 -0.91
CA TRP A 174 2.03 9.43 -0.47
C TRP A 174 0.86 9.25 0.50
N LEU A 175 0.43 10.29 1.24
CA LEU A 175 -0.67 10.18 2.19
C LEU A 175 -1.95 9.56 1.60
N PRO A 176 -2.47 10.00 0.43
CA PRO A 176 -3.63 9.37 -0.19
C PRO A 176 -3.41 7.91 -0.58
N MET A 177 -2.18 7.53 -0.95
CA MET A 177 -1.83 6.13 -1.22
C MET A 177 -1.84 5.30 0.07
N LEU A 178 -1.28 5.85 1.14
CA LEU A 178 -1.23 5.22 2.45
C LEU A 178 -2.60 5.10 3.10
N GLU A 179 -3.53 6.03 2.86
CA GLU A 179 -4.92 5.94 3.32
C GLU A 179 -5.64 4.76 2.65
N ARG A 180 -5.50 4.61 1.33
CA ARG A 180 -6.04 3.46 0.61
C ARG A 180 -5.46 2.12 1.07
N LEU A 181 -4.18 2.10 1.42
CA LEU A 181 -3.52 0.92 2.02
C LEU A 181 -3.91 0.73 3.50
N GLY A 182 -4.24 1.82 4.19
CA GLY A 182 -4.77 1.86 5.54
C GLY A 182 -6.16 1.25 5.63
N ASP A 183 -7.03 1.55 4.68
CA ASP A 183 -8.36 0.91 4.58
C ASP A 183 -8.24 -0.59 4.32
N GLN A 184 -7.22 -1.04 3.59
CA GLN A 184 -6.91 -2.47 3.45
C GLN A 184 -6.41 -3.11 4.76
N ARG A 185 -5.91 -2.36 5.75
CA ARG A 185 -5.58 -2.89 7.09
C ARG A 185 -6.79 -3.47 7.79
N SER A 186 -7.98 -2.95 7.54
CA SER A 186 -9.19 -3.54 8.09
C SER A 186 -9.42 -4.99 7.64
N THR A 187 -8.75 -5.44 6.57
CA THR A 187 -9.05 -6.72 5.90
C THR A 187 -8.03 -7.83 6.08
N LEU A 188 -6.79 -7.58 6.55
CA LEU A 188 -5.70 -8.59 6.52
C LEU A 188 -4.77 -8.65 7.76
N HIS A 189 -5.32 -8.66 8.99
CA HIS A 189 -4.53 -8.80 10.23
C HIS A 189 -4.92 -10.01 11.09
N ALA A 190 -5.91 -10.78 10.67
CA ALA A 190 -6.43 -11.83 11.52
C ALA A 190 -5.43 -12.98 11.71
N LYS A 191 -4.53 -13.26 10.75
CA LYS A 191 -3.47 -14.27 10.93
C LYS A 191 -2.51 -13.91 12.06
N GLU A 192 -2.04 -12.66 12.08
CA GLU A 192 -1.11 -12.17 13.10
C GLU A 192 -1.81 -12.09 14.47
N ALA A 193 -3.04 -11.57 14.50
CA ALA A 193 -3.84 -11.49 15.72
C ALA A 193 -4.15 -12.88 16.31
N LEU A 194 -4.52 -13.85 15.47
CA LEU A 194 -4.71 -15.24 15.87
C LEU A 194 -3.40 -15.82 16.40
N ALA A 195 -2.29 -15.69 15.66
CA ALA A 195 -1.00 -16.20 16.08
C ALA A 195 -0.58 -15.62 17.44
N LYS A 196 -0.71 -14.31 17.66
CA LYS A 196 -0.42 -13.66 18.94
C LYS A 196 -1.26 -14.25 20.09
N LYS A 197 -2.54 -14.55 19.84
CA LYS A 197 -3.46 -15.08 20.84
C LYS A 197 -3.13 -16.55 21.20
N ILE A 198 -2.93 -17.42 20.20
CA ILE A 198 -2.89 -18.88 20.41
C ILE A 198 -1.56 -19.58 20.09
N MET A 199 -0.53 -18.90 19.59
CA MET A 199 0.80 -19.52 19.43
C MET A 199 1.55 -19.63 20.76
N GLY A 200 2.35 -20.68 20.90
CA GLY A 200 3.19 -20.95 22.07
C GLY A 200 4.08 -22.17 21.84
N LYS A 201 4.86 -22.56 22.86
CA LYS A 201 5.79 -23.69 22.77
C LYS A 201 5.03 -24.99 22.45
N GLY A 202 5.50 -25.73 21.44
CA GLY A 202 4.91 -27.00 21.03
C GLY A 202 3.64 -26.90 20.16
N VAL A 203 3.25 -25.68 19.76
CA VAL A 203 2.07 -25.45 18.92
C VAL A 203 2.46 -25.09 17.49
N LYS A 204 1.70 -25.62 16.53
CA LYS A 204 1.81 -25.30 15.11
C LYS A 204 0.45 -24.88 14.57
N LEU A 205 0.42 -23.75 13.86
CA LEU A 205 -0.70 -23.35 13.01
C LEU A 205 -0.40 -23.72 11.55
N ARG A 206 -1.34 -24.41 10.91
CA ARG A 206 -1.25 -24.79 9.50
C ARG A 206 -2.41 -24.16 8.73
N TYR A 207 -2.08 -23.44 7.66
CA TYR A 207 -3.05 -22.98 6.68
C TYR A 207 -3.03 -23.95 5.50
N ALA A 208 -4.18 -24.51 5.15
CA ALA A 208 -4.29 -25.51 4.09
C ALA A 208 -5.44 -25.17 3.14
N ASP A 209 -5.28 -25.49 1.85
CA ASP A 209 -6.35 -25.37 0.87
C ASP A 209 -7.44 -26.40 1.20
N GLU A 210 -8.69 -25.95 1.36
CA GLU A 210 -9.82 -26.84 1.69
C GLU A 210 -10.55 -27.36 0.46
N ARG A 211 -10.45 -26.64 -0.65
CA ARG A 211 -10.99 -27.05 -1.96
C ARG A 211 -10.24 -26.38 -3.10
N ALA A 212 -10.38 -26.96 -4.30
CA ALA A 212 -9.83 -26.40 -5.51
C ALA A 212 -10.40 -25.00 -5.77
N PRO A 213 -9.59 -24.06 -6.30
CA PRO A 213 -10.06 -22.70 -6.42
C PRO A 213 -11.06 -22.57 -7.58
N SER A 214 -12.18 -21.90 -7.33
CA SER A 214 -13.32 -21.85 -8.24
C SER A 214 -13.38 -20.54 -9.02
N PRO A 215 -13.75 -20.54 -10.31
CA PRO A 215 -13.93 -19.31 -11.06
C PRO A 215 -15.06 -18.45 -10.47
N GLN A 216 -14.83 -17.14 -10.39
CA GLN A 216 -15.80 -16.14 -10.00
C GLN A 216 -15.86 -15.07 -11.11
N GLY A 217 -16.88 -15.15 -11.96
CA GLY A 217 -17.06 -14.21 -13.08
C GLY A 217 -15.96 -14.28 -14.15
N LYS A 218 -15.83 -13.22 -14.96
CA LYS A 218 -14.83 -13.13 -16.03
C LYS A 218 -13.43 -12.85 -15.44
N GLY A 219 -12.66 -13.91 -15.23
CA GLY A 219 -11.20 -13.83 -14.98
C GLY A 219 -10.75 -13.73 -13.52
N THR A 220 -11.66 -13.80 -12.55
CA THR A 220 -11.29 -13.85 -11.11
C THR A 220 -11.46 -15.26 -10.57
N GLN A 221 -10.57 -15.69 -9.67
CA GLN A 221 -10.61 -17.01 -9.05
C GLN A 221 -10.74 -16.86 -7.53
N LEU A 222 -11.62 -17.65 -6.93
CA LEU A 222 -11.78 -17.76 -5.48
C LEU A 222 -10.96 -18.90 -4.93
N PHE A 223 -10.17 -18.61 -3.90
CA PHE A 223 -9.38 -19.55 -3.12
C PHE A 223 -10.05 -19.79 -1.79
N TYR A 224 -9.84 -20.99 -1.23
CA TYR A 224 -10.49 -21.45 -0.01
C TYR A 224 -9.47 -22.07 0.92
N VAL A 225 -9.26 -21.45 2.07
CA VAL A 225 -8.21 -21.80 3.01
C VAL A 225 -8.81 -22.04 4.38
N GLY A 226 -8.39 -23.11 5.05
CA GLY A 226 -8.69 -23.39 6.45
C GLY A 226 -7.46 -23.20 7.32
N VAL A 227 -7.67 -22.83 8.58
CA VAL A 227 -6.62 -22.76 9.61
C VAL A 227 -6.81 -23.86 10.65
N TYR A 228 -5.73 -24.59 10.92
CA TYR A 228 -5.72 -25.79 11.76
C TYR A 228 -4.64 -25.70 12.84
N LEU A 229 -4.98 -26.15 14.05
CA LEU A 229 -4.11 -26.18 15.22
C LEU A 229 -3.64 -27.60 15.53
N THR A 230 -2.34 -27.75 15.78
CA THR A 230 -1.78 -28.96 16.41
C THR A 230 -0.93 -28.56 17.61
N GLY A 231 -1.20 -29.14 18.77
CA GLY A 231 -0.54 -28.85 20.05
C GLY A 231 -1.54 -28.83 21.22
N TRP A 232 -1.05 -28.93 22.45
CA TRP A 232 -1.87 -28.91 23.68
C TRP A 232 -3.06 -29.88 23.65
N GLY A 233 -2.83 -31.12 23.23
CA GLY A 233 -3.86 -32.15 23.11
C GLY A 233 -4.71 -32.09 21.84
N TRP A 234 -4.58 -31.04 21.04
CA TRP A 234 -5.27 -30.92 19.76
C TRP A 234 -4.43 -31.50 18.62
N HIS A 235 -5.06 -32.30 17.76
CA HIS A 235 -4.45 -32.79 16.53
C HIS A 235 -5.24 -32.31 15.32
N ASN A 236 -4.60 -31.46 14.50
CA ASN A 236 -5.18 -30.89 13.28
C ASN A 236 -6.61 -30.34 13.49
N LYS A 237 -6.82 -29.67 14.62
CA LYS A 237 -8.12 -29.10 15.00
C LYS A 237 -8.43 -27.91 14.11
N HIS A 238 -9.52 -27.99 13.36
CA HIS A 238 -10.02 -26.88 12.56
C HIS A 238 -10.43 -25.71 13.46
N LEU A 239 -9.94 -24.51 13.15
CA LEU A 239 -10.28 -23.29 13.88
C LEU A 239 -11.21 -22.37 13.08
N GLY A 240 -11.07 -22.34 11.76
CA GLY A 240 -11.85 -21.46 10.88
C GLY A 240 -11.51 -21.66 9.40
N SER A 241 -12.43 -21.23 8.53
CA SER A 241 -12.31 -21.30 7.07
C SER A 241 -12.54 -19.92 6.46
N GLY A 242 -11.85 -19.62 5.38
CA GLY A 242 -11.99 -18.34 4.68
C GLY A 242 -11.86 -18.48 3.18
N GLN A 243 -12.40 -17.50 2.47
CA GLN A 243 -12.36 -17.43 1.02
C GLN A 243 -11.87 -16.06 0.56
N GLY A 244 -11.21 -16.00 -0.59
CA GLY A 244 -10.65 -14.75 -1.10
C GLY A 244 -10.14 -14.86 -2.52
N THR A 245 -9.90 -13.72 -3.16
CA THR A 245 -9.40 -13.65 -4.55
C THR A 245 -7.96 -14.13 -4.71
N ASN A 246 -7.27 -14.39 -3.60
CA ASN A 246 -5.99 -15.10 -3.53
C ASN A 246 -5.85 -15.83 -2.18
N LYS A 247 -4.83 -16.69 -2.05
CA LYS A 247 -4.57 -17.47 -0.83
C LYS A 247 -4.24 -16.63 0.40
N ALA A 248 -3.65 -15.44 0.23
CA ALA A 248 -3.34 -14.56 1.34
C ALA A 248 -4.63 -14.02 1.99
N ILE A 249 -5.54 -13.49 1.17
CA ILE A 249 -6.86 -13.00 1.60
C ILE A 249 -7.70 -14.14 2.18
N ALA A 250 -7.80 -15.28 1.49
CA ALA A 250 -8.56 -16.43 1.96
C ALA A 250 -8.07 -16.92 3.33
N GLY A 251 -6.75 -16.98 3.53
CA GLY A 251 -6.19 -17.41 4.80
C GLY A 251 -6.36 -16.38 5.93
N ASP A 252 -6.41 -15.08 5.63
CA ASP A 252 -6.67 -14.09 6.67
C ASP A 252 -8.14 -14.15 7.11
N GLU A 253 -9.06 -14.27 6.15
CA GLU A 253 -10.46 -14.52 6.45
C GLU A 253 -10.64 -15.79 7.29
N ALA A 254 -9.88 -16.86 7.02
CA ALA A 254 -9.91 -18.08 7.84
C ALA A 254 -9.50 -17.82 9.29
N ALA A 255 -8.46 -17.00 9.49
CA ALA A 255 -8.02 -16.61 10.82
C ALA A 255 -9.03 -15.67 11.52
N ARG A 256 -9.73 -14.83 10.74
CA ARG A 256 -10.78 -13.94 11.27
C ARG A 256 -11.96 -14.75 11.77
N GLN A 257 -12.42 -15.73 10.99
CA GLN A 257 -13.46 -16.67 11.38
C GLN A 257 -13.06 -17.47 12.63
N ALA A 258 -11.78 -17.88 12.73
CA ALA A 258 -11.28 -18.50 13.94
C ALA A 258 -11.37 -17.57 15.17
N LEU A 259 -11.00 -16.30 15.04
CA LEU A 259 -11.09 -15.31 16.12
C LEU A 259 -12.54 -15.01 16.56
N LEU A 260 -13.51 -15.12 15.65
CA LEU A 260 -14.94 -14.97 15.96
C LEU A 260 -15.48 -16.15 16.77
N ASN A 261 -14.85 -17.33 16.71
CA ASN A 261 -15.21 -18.46 17.56
C ASN A 261 -14.61 -18.31 18.97
N VAL A 262 -15.16 -17.36 19.73
CA VAL A 262 -14.66 -16.98 21.06
C VAL A 262 -14.58 -18.17 22.01
N GLN A 263 -15.56 -19.07 22.00
CA GLN A 263 -15.59 -20.25 22.88
C GLN A 263 -14.39 -21.16 22.65
N LEU A 264 -14.14 -21.53 21.38
CA LEU A 264 -13.01 -22.41 21.02
C LEU A 264 -11.67 -21.73 21.29
N ILE A 265 -11.53 -20.45 20.94
CA ILE A 265 -10.29 -19.70 21.15
C ILE A 265 -9.98 -19.54 22.64
N ASP A 266 -10.98 -19.27 23.48
CA ASP A 266 -10.78 -19.13 24.91
C ASP A 266 -10.40 -20.46 25.58
N GLU A 267 -10.94 -21.59 25.09
CA GLU A 267 -10.51 -22.93 25.51
C GLU A 267 -9.03 -23.17 25.18
N ILE A 268 -8.60 -22.84 23.96
CA ILE A 268 -7.20 -22.95 23.54
C ILE A 268 -6.30 -22.04 24.38
N VAL A 269 -6.73 -20.81 24.69
CA VAL A 269 -5.97 -19.87 25.53
C VAL A 269 -5.87 -20.38 26.97
N LYS A 270 -6.90 -21.04 27.51
CA LYS A 270 -6.82 -21.70 28.83
C LYS A 270 -5.78 -22.82 28.83
N MET A 271 -5.76 -23.67 27.80
CA MET A 271 -4.76 -24.72 27.66
C MET A 271 -3.34 -24.15 27.53
N LYS A 272 -3.18 -23.07 26.74
CA LYS A 272 -1.92 -22.33 26.64
C LYS A 272 -1.39 -21.91 28.01
N LYS A 273 -2.26 -21.30 28.84
CA LYS A 273 -1.90 -20.86 30.20
C LYS A 273 -1.52 -22.02 31.11
N ALA A 274 -2.27 -23.12 31.05
CA ALA A 274 -1.97 -24.32 31.85
C ALA A 274 -0.60 -24.92 31.53
N GLU A 275 -0.22 -24.94 30.25
CA GLU A 275 1.08 -25.47 29.78
C GLU A 275 2.26 -24.49 29.95
N THR A 276 1.99 -23.20 30.20
CA THR A 276 3.05 -22.21 30.50
C THR A 276 3.36 -22.06 31.99
N LEU A 277 2.53 -22.64 32.88
CA LEU A 277 2.82 -22.66 34.31
C LEU A 277 3.97 -23.65 34.61
N PRO A 278 4.93 -23.28 35.47
CA PRO A 278 5.98 -24.19 35.89
C PRO A 278 5.37 -25.40 36.59
N LYS A 279 5.70 -26.60 36.12
CA LYS A 279 5.40 -27.85 36.83
C LYS A 279 6.36 -27.91 38.02
N PHE A 280 5.83 -27.69 39.23
CA PHE A 280 6.57 -27.84 40.49
C PHE A 280 6.85 -29.31 40.79
#